data_AF-A0A357MC56-F1
#
_entry.id   AF-A0A357MC56-F1
#
_cell.length_a   1.000
_cell.length_b   1.000
_cell.length_c   1.000
_cell.angle_alpha   90.00
_cell.angle_beta   90.00
_cell.angle_gamma   90.00
#
_symmetry.space_group_name_H-M   'P 1'
#
loop_
_entity.id
_entity.type
_entity.pdbx_description
1 polymer ?
#
loop_
_entity_poly.entity_id
_entity_poly.type
_entity_poly.pdbx_seq_one_letter_code
_entity_poly.pdbx_strand_id
1 'polypeptide(L)' 'EKINSLSPDLIIISGRQQDSYEEFSKIAPTLYVAVDNANYMESFTKNVKTLGQIFDKE' A
#
# COMPACT_ATOMS: atom_id res chain seq x y z
N GLU A 1 -5.45 -16.11 5.59
CA GLU A 1 -6.87 -16.52 5.87
C GLU A 1 -7.76 -15.38 6.37
N LYS A 2 -7.48 -14.75 7.53
CA LYS A 2 -8.34 -13.66 8.06
C LYS A 2 -8.49 -12.44 7.13
N ILE A 3 -7.45 -12.07 6.38
CA ILE A 3 -7.54 -10.95 5.43
C ILE A 3 -8.46 -11.32 4.26
N ASN A 4 -8.40 -12.56 3.77
CA ASN A 4 -9.26 -13.04 2.70
C ASN A 4 -10.74 -13.02 3.12
N SER A 5 -11.05 -13.36 4.38
CA SER A 5 -12.43 -13.33 4.89
C SER A 5 -13.03 -11.93 5.04
N LEU A 6 -12.21 -10.87 4.96
CA LEU A 6 -12.69 -9.50 5.02
C LEU A 6 -13.13 -8.97 3.65
N SER A 7 -12.85 -9.70 2.56
CA SER A 7 -13.09 -9.27 1.18
C SER A 7 -12.71 -7.81 0.93
N PRO A 8 -11.43 -7.43 1.17
CA PRO A 8 -11.01 -6.04 1.08
C PRO A 8 -11.05 -5.54 -0.37
N ASP A 9 -11.43 -4.28 -0.56
CA ASP A 9 -11.37 -3.61 -1.87
C ASP A 9 -9.95 -3.10 -2.20
N LEU A 10 -9.12 -2.90 -1.17
CA LEU A 10 -7.73 -2.43 -1.27
C LEU A 10 -6.93 -2.95 -0.08
N ILE A 11 -5.71 -3.43 -0.34
CA ILE A 11 -4.72 -3.77 0.68
C ILE A 11 -3.56 -2.78 0.57
N ILE A 12 -3.15 -2.17 1.69
CA ILE A 12 -2.02 -1.24 1.73
C ILE A 12 -0.91 -1.86 2.59
N ILE A 13 0.30 -1.97 2.03
CA ILE A 13 1.45 -2.58 2.70
C ILE A 13 2.71 -1.71 2.64
N SER A 14 3.71 -2.09 3.43
CA SER A 14 5.02 -1.45 3.52
C SER A 14 6.15 -2.50 3.49
N GLY A 15 7.40 -2.07 3.73
CA GLY A 15 8.58 -2.92 3.57
C GLY A 15 8.56 -4.23 4.37
N ARG A 16 7.95 -4.27 5.55
CA ARG A 16 7.91 -5.52 6.36
C ARG A 16 7.07 -6.62 5.72
N GLN A 17 6.15 -6.27 4.83
CA GLN A 17 5.22 -7.20 4.20
C GLN A 17 5.55 -7.42 2.70
N GLN A 18 6.67 -6.89 2.22
CA GLN A 18 7.02 -6.87 0.80
C GLN A 18 7.07 -8.28 0.20
N ASP A 19 7.64 -9.25 0.92
CA ASP A 19 7.78 -10.63 0.44
C ASP A 19 6.42 -11.32 0.21
N SER A 20 5.35 -10.82 0.82
CA SER A 20 3.98 -11.33 0.66
C SER A 20 3.15 -10.52 -0.35
N TYR A 21 3.75 -9.58 -1.10
CA TYR A 21 3.01 -8.73 -2.05
C TYR A 21 2.20 -9.56 -3.07
N GLU A 22 2.79 -10.62 -3.61
CA GLU A 22 2.11 -11.52 -4.56
C GLU A 22 0.93 -12.26 -3.91
N GLU A 23 1.03 -12.61 -2.63
CA GLU A 23 -0.05 -13.27 -1.90
C GLU A 23 -1.20 -12.29 -1.65
N PHE A 24 -0.90 -11.06 -1.22
CA PHE A 24 -1.93 -10.03 -1.03
C PHE A 24 -2.59 -9.62 -2.36
N SER A 25 -1.83 -9.55 -3.45
CA SER A 25 -2.34 -9.21 -4.77
C SER A 25 -3.34 -10.24 -5.33
N LYS A 26 -3.33 -11.47 -4.81
CA LYS A 26 -4.34 -12.49 -5.14
C LYS A 26 -5.66 -12.28 -4.40
N ILE A 27 -5.65 -11.54 -3.29
CA ILE A 27 -6.83 -11.29 -2.46
C ILE A 27 -7.53 -10.02 -2.96
N ALA A 28 -6.77 -8.94 -3.16
CA ALA A 28 -7.28 -7.65 -3.60
C ALA A 28 -6.17 -6.81 -4.25
N PRO A 29 -6.51 -5.72 -4.97
CA PRO A 29 -5.52 -4.72 -5.37
C PRO A 29 -4.63 -4.34 -4.17
N THR A 30 -3.32 -4.43 -4.35
CA THR A 30 -2.35 -4.21 -3.27
C THR A 30 -1.45 -3.03 -3.60
N LEU A 31 -1.45 -2.02 -2.74
CA LEU A 31 -0.62 -0.83 -2.85
C LEU A 31 0.57 -0.91 -1.90
N TYR A 32 1.78 -0.74 -2.44
CA TYR A 32 3.01 -0.67 -1.66
C TYR A 32 3.40 0.80 -1.41
N VAL A 33 3.48 1.21 -0.13
CA VAL A 33 3.72 2.60 0.29
C VAL A 33 4.91 2.73 1.25
N ALA A 34 6.01 2.03 0.98
CA ALA A 34 7.24 2.23 1.75
C ALA A 34 7.89 3.59 1.45
N VAL A 35 8.55 4.14 2.46
CA VAL A 35 9.43 5.29 2.30
C VAL A 35 10.82 4.81 1.87
N ASP A 36 11.44 5.56 0.97
CA ASP A 36 12.83 5.39 0.59
C ASP A 36 13.70 6.18 1.58
N ASN A 37 14.58 5.50 2.30
CA ASN A 37 15.47 6.15 3.28
C ASN A 37 16.46 7.11 2.62
N ALA A 38 16.82 6.90 1.34
CA ALA A 38 17.68 7.83 0.59
C ALA A 38 16.91 9.09 0.15
N ASN A 39 15.60 8.96 -0.11
CA ASN A 39 14.74 10.03 -0.61
C ASN A 39 13.45 10.14 0.22
N TYR A 40 13.61 10.30 1.53
CA TYR A 40 12.49 10.18 2.49
C TYR A 40 11.34 11.13 2.18
N MET A 41 11.64 12.42 1.98
CA MET A 41 10.57 13.41 1.78
C MET A 41 9.88 13.29 0.43
N GLU A 42 10.61 12.90 -0.60
CA GLU A 42 10.03 12.66 -1.91
C GLU A 42 9.11 11.43 -1.88
N SER A 43 9.60 10.31 -1.38
CA SER A 43 8.83 9.06 -1.28
C SER A 43 7.60 9.21 -0.36
N PHE A 44 7.76 9.87 0.78
CA PHE A 44 6.65 10.18 1.67
C PHE A 44 5.59 11.05 0.98
N THR A 45 6.00 12.15 0.35
CA THR A 45 5.06 13.06 -0.34
C THR A 45 4.32 12.35 -1.46
N LYS A 46 5.02 11.53 -2.25
CA LYS A 46 4.42 10.71 -3.29
C LYS A 46 3.37 9.75 -2.71
N ASN A 47 3.71 9.02 -1.65
CA ASN A 47 2.81 8.05 -1.03
C ASN A 47 1.54 8.73 -0.48
N VAL A 48 1.69 9.86 0.23
CA VAL A 48 0.54 10.61 0.77
C VAL A 48 -0.33 11.18 -0.35
N LYS A 49 0.26 11.71 -1.42
CA LYS A 49 -0.52 12.20 -2.59
C LYS A 49 -1.29 11.06 -3.27
N THR A 50 -0.66 9.91 -3.47
CA THR A 50 -1.35 8.73 -4.04
C THR A 50 -2.52 8.31 -3.17
N LEU A 51 -2.38 8.32 -1.84
CA LEU A 51 -3.49 8.04 -0.93
C LEU A 51 -4.57 9.13 -1.01
N GLY A 52 -4.19 10.40 -1.09
CA GLY A 52 -5.11 11.52 -1.30
C GLY A 52 -5.96 11.34 -2.55
N GLN A 53 -5.37 10.89 -3.65
CA GLN A 53 -6.07 10.61 -4.91
C GLN A 53 -7.03 9.42 -4.81
N ILE A 54 -6.61 8.34 -4.14
CA ILE A 54 -7.44 7.13 -4.00
C ILE A 54 -8.71 7.42 -3.18
N PHE A 55 -8.62 8.32 -2.20
CA PHE A 55 -9.70 8.61 -1.26
C PHE A 55 -10.38 9.97 -1.48
N ASP A 56 -10.05 10.66 -2.58
CA ASP A 56 -10.55 12.01 -2.91
C ASP A 56 -10.36 13.02 -1.75
N LYS A 57 -9.12 13.10 -1.23
CA LYS A 57 -8.69 13.95 -0.10
C LYS A 57 -7.51 14.88 -0.43
N GLU A 58 -7.32 15.20 -1.71
CA GLU A 58 -6.35 16.23 -2.13
C GLU A 58 -6.73 17.65 -1.64
#